data_AF-A0A7Y1Y378-F1
#
_entry.id   AF-A0A7Y1Y378-F1
#
_cell.length_a   1.000
_cell.length_b   1.000
_cell.length_c   1.000
_cell.angle_alpha   90.00
_cell.angle_beta   90.00
_cell.angle_gamma   90.00
#
_symmetry.space_group_name_H-M   'P 1'
#
loop_
_entity.id
_entity.type
_entity.pdbx_description
1 polymer ?
#
loop_
_entity_poly.entity_id
_entity_poly.type
_entity_poly.pdbx_seq_one_letter_code
_entity_poly.pdbx_strand_id
1 'polypeptide(L)' 'MKPIQNTVITVSLFLLFYALSPHFGITFRVLFALFTLGNVMLVYMVYAVLKYGISPKQKFSEGFWYCDVNKKYSENA' A
#
# COMPACT_ATOMS: atom_id res chain seq x y z
N MET A 1 6.81 7.89 -7.96
CA MET A 1 6.52 6.81 -6.99
C MET A 1 7.76 6.07 -6.46
N LYS A 2 8.93 6.15 -7.12
CA LYS A 2 10.15 5.40 -6.74
C LYS A 2 10.52 5.40 -5.23
N PRO A 3 10.42 6.51 -4.45
CA PRO A 3 10.80 6.47 -3.03
C PRO A 3 9.84 5.69 -2.12
N ILE A 4 8.57 5.53 -2.52
CA ILE A 4 7.51 4.92 -1.71
C ILE A 4 7.30 3.46 -2.08
N GLN A 5 7.70 3.09 -3.30
CA GLN A 5 7.55 1.74 -3.84
C GLN A 5 8.16 0.68 -2.91
N ASN A 6 9.33 0.97 -2.32
CA ASN A 6 9.96 0.07 -1.35
C ASN A 6 9.09 -0.11 -0.09
N THR A 7 8.49 0.97 0.42
CA THR A 7 7.60 0.89 1.60
C THR A 7 6.39 0.02 1.31
N VAL A 8 5.75 0.21 0.15
CA VAL A 8 4.59 -0.59 -0.28
C VAL A 8 4.98 -2.06 -0.44
N ILE A 9 6.08 -2.35 -1.14
CA ILE A 9 6.57 -3.72 -1.35
C ILE A 9 6.86 -4.41 -0.01
N THR A 10 7.56 -3.74 0.90
CA THR A 10 7.89 -4.29 2.22
C THR A 10 6.63 -4.62 3.03
N VAL A 11 5.65 -3.71 3.04
CA VAL A 11 4.38 -3.92 3.77
C VAL A 11 3.58 -5.05 3.13
N SER A 12 3.52 -5.13 1.80
CA SER A 12 2.85 -6.22 1.09
C SER A 12 3.50 -7.59 1.37
N LEU A 13 4.84 -7.68 1.34
CA LEU A 13 5.55 -8.91 1.67
C LEU A 13 5.33 -9.32 3.12
N PHE A 14 5.33 -8.36 4.05
CA PHE A 14 5.01 -8.61 5.45
C PHE A 14 3.59 -9.18 5.60
N LEU A 15 2.60 -8.58 4.94
CA LEU A 15 1.20 -9.05 4.99
C LEU A 15 1.05 -10.44 4.38
N LEU A 16 1.77 -10.74 3.29
CA LEU A 16 1.80 -12.08 2.71
C LEU A 16 2.38 -13.10 3.69
N PHE A 17 3.51 -12.79 4.33
CA PHE A 17 4.10 -13.65 5.35
C PHE A 17 3.13 -13.85 6.53
N TYR A 18 2.50 -12.78 7.01
CA TYR A 18 1.50 -12.85 8.07
C TYR A 18 0.30 -13.72 7.67
N ALA A 19 -0.21 -13.60 6.44
CA ALA A 19 -1.32 -14.41 5.97
C ALA A 19 -0.97 -15.90 5.88
N LEU A 20 0.28 -16.23 5.55
CA LEU A 20 0.76 -17.62 5.49
C LEU A 20 1.12 -18.18 6.86
N SER A 21 1.44 -17.34 7.84
CA SER A 21 1.94 -17.75 9.16
C SER A 21 1.04 -18.73 9.94
N PRO A 22 -0.31 -18.70 9.89
CA PRO A 22 -1.15 -19.69 10.56
C PRO A 22 -0.97 -21.10 10.00
N HIS A 23 -0.59 -21.24 8.73
CA HIS A 23 -0.39 -22.53 8.08
C HIS A 23 0.91 -23.25 8.51
N PHE A 24 1.84 -22.53 9.15
CA PHE A 24 3.11 -23.06 9.63
C PHE A 24 3.11 -23.40 11.13
N GLY A 25 1.95 -23.40 11.79
CA GLY A 25 1.84 -23.70 13.22
C GLY A 25 2.48 -22.64 14.12
N ILE A 26 2.56 -21.39 13.66
CA ILE A 26 3.08 -20.28 14.46
C ILE A 26 2.19 -20.05 15.69
N THR A 27 2.81 -19.89 16.84
CA THR A 27 2.09 -19.70 18.11
C THR A 27 1.23 -18.44 18.11
N PHE A 28 0.12 -18.47 18.84
CA PHE A 28 -0.79 -17.33 18.98
C PHE A 28 -0.09 -16.04 19.43
N ARG A 29 0.89 -16.13 20.35
CA ARG A 29 1.63 -14.95 20.84
C ARG A 29 2.39 -14.25 19.71
N VAL A 30 3.01 -15.02 18.82
CA VAL A 30 3.73 -14.49 17.66
C VAL A 30 2.74 -13.92 16.64
N LEU A 31 1.63 -14.61 16.36
CA LEU A 31 0.58 -14.10 15.47
C LEU A 31 0.01 -12.76 15.97
N PHE A 32 -0.26 -12.65 17.26
CA PHE A 32 -0.76 -11.43 17.87
C PHE A 32 0.27 -10.29 17.76
N ALA A 33 1.54 -10.56 18.01
CA ALA A 33 2.61 -9.58 17.82
C ALA A 33 2.72 -9.11 16.35
N LEU A 34 2.63 -10.04 15.39
CA LEU A 34 2.61 -9.72 13.96
C LEU A 34 1.37 -8.90 13.58
N PHE A 35 0.20 -9.20 14.15
CA PHE A 35 -1.01 -8.41 13.93
C PHE A 35 -0.84 -6.96 14.40
N THR A 36 -0.31 -6.75 15.61
CA THR A 36 -0.04 -5.39 16.12
C THR A 36 0.98 -4.66 15.25
N LEU A 37 2.08 -5.33 14.88
CA LEU A 37 3.09 -4.75 14.01
C LEU A 37 2.53 -4.40 12.62
N GLY A 38 1.66 -5.25 12.07
CA GLY A 38 1.02 -5.02 10.77
C GLY A 38 0.17 -3.75 10.75
N ASN A 39 -0.58 -3.47 11.82
CA ASN A 39 -1.34 -2.23 11.94
C ASN A 39 -0.42 -1.00 11.96
N VAL A 40 0.69 -1.05 12.70
CA VAL A 40 1.69 0.03 12.74
C VAL A 40 2.31 0.26 11.36
N MET A 41 2.69 -0.82 10.67
CA MET A 41 3.25 -0.76 9.31
C MET A 41 2.25 -0.18 8.30
N LEU A 42 0.97 -0.52 8.41
CA LEU A 42 -0.09 0.01 7.54
C LEU A 42 -0.29 1.51 7.76
N VAL A 43 -0.34 1.97 9.00
CA VAL A 43 -0.42 3.41 9.32
C VAL A 43 0.80 4.16 8.78
N TYR A 44 2.00 3.60 8.97
CA TYR A 44 3.23 4.20 8.43
C TYR A 44 3.20 4.24 6.89
N MET A 45 2.72 3.19 6.23
CA MET A 45 2.60 3.15 4.78
C MET A 45 1.69 4.27 4.28
N VAL A 46 0.51 4.44 4.88
CA VAL A 46 -0.42 5.53 4.53
C VAL A 46 0.26 6.89 4.71
N TYR A 47 0.91 7.12 5.85
CA TYR A 47 1.66 8.35 6.09
C TYR A 47 2.77 8.58 5.05
N ALA A 48 3.55 7.56 4.71
CA ALA A 48 4.63 7.66 3.74
C ALA A 48 4.10 7.95 2.32
N VAL A 49 2.98 7.34 1.95
CA VAL A 49 2.28 7.62 0.68
C VAL A 49 1.77 9.06 0.63
N LEU A 50 1.17 9.56 1.72
CA LEU A 50 0.65 10.93 1.74
C LEU A 50 1.77 11.98 1.77
N LYS A 51 2.85 11.73 2.51
CA LYS A 51 3.93 12.71 2.71
C LYS A 51 4.96 12.73 1.59
N TYR A 52 5.34 11.55 1.10
CA TYR A 52 6.38 11.39 0.08
C TYR A 52 5.79 11.00 -1.28
N GLY A 53 4.46 10.90 -1.36
CA GLY A 53 3.62 10.81 -2.54
C GLY A 53 3.96 11.81 -3.61
N ILE A 54 3.91 11.38 -4.87
CA ILE A 54 3.74 12.34 -5.96
C ILE A 54 2.25 12.61 -6.03
N SER A 55 1.83 13.82 -5.62
CA SER A 55 0.44 14.23 -5.78
C SER A 55 0.09 14.29 -7.28
N PRO A 56 -1.08 13.75 -7.68
CA PRO A 56 -1.60 13.99 -9.01
C PRO A 56 -1.79 15.50 -9.24
N LYS A 57 -1.47 15.97 -10.45
CA LYS A 57 -1.65 17.38 -10.84
C LYS A 57 -3.01 17.63 -11.48
N GLN A 58 -3.62 16.58 -12.00
CA GLN A 58 -4.94 16.58 -12.63
C GLN A 58 -6.04 16.66 -11.58
N LYS A 59 -7.12 17.36 -11.91
CA LYS A 59 -8.33 17.39 -11.09
C LYS A 59 -9.30 16.32 -11.55
N PHE A 60 -10.09 15.78 -10.61
CA PHE A 60 -11.21 14.87 -10.93
C PHE A 60 -12.21 15.49 -11.93
N SER A 61 -12.43 16.80 -11.86
CA SER A 61 -13.31 17.53 -12.78
C SER A 61 -12.83 17.55 -14.23
N GLU A 62 -11.57 17.20 -14.50
CA GLU A 62 -10.99 17.16 -15.84
C GLU A 62 -11.21 15.81 -16.53
N GLY A 63 -11.94 14.88 -15.89
CA GLY A 63 -12.22 13.55 -16.44
C GLY A 63 -11.04 12.57 -16.39
N PHE A 64 -9.91 12.96 -15.77
CA PHE A 64 -8.73 12.09 -15.63
C PHE A 64 -8.72 11.41 -14.26
N TRP A 65 -9.26 10.18 -14.19
CA TRP A 65 -9.36 9.43 -12.93
C TRP A 65 -8.04 8.80 -12.44
N TYR A 66 -7.16 8.42 -13.37
CA TYR A 66 -5.90 7.74 -13.08
C TYR A 66 -4.73 8.47 -13.72
N CYS A 67 -3.67 8.71 -12.95
CA CYS A 67 -2.50 9.47 -13.41
C CYS A 67 -1.38 8.60 -14.00
N ASP A 68 -1.51 7.29 -13.89
CA ASP A 68 -0.58 6.25 -14.32
C ASP A 68 -1.03 5.54 -15.60
N VAL A 69 -2.23 5.83 -16.10
CA VAL A 69 -2.76 5.28 -17.36
C VAL A 69 -2.53 6.23 -18.53
N ASN A 70 -2.51 5.68 -19.74
CA ASN A 70 -2.47 6.50 -20.94
C ASN A 70 -3.77 7.32 -21.04
N LYS A 71 -3.62 8.65 -21.12
CA LYS A 71 -4.70 9.64 -21.08
C LYS A 71 -5.81 9.39 -22.11
N LYS A 72 -5.47 8.74 -23.24
CA LYS A 72 -6.43 8.33 -24.27
C LYS A 72 -7.55 7.41 -23.73
N TYR A 73 -7.27 6.64 -22.67
CA TYR A 73 -8.22 5.67 -22.10
C TYR A 73 -8.87 6.16 -20.81
N SER A 74 -8.44 7.30 -20.26
CA SER A 74 -9.00 7.85 -19.02
C SER A 74 -10.07 8.90 -19.26
N GLU A 75 -10.11 9.53 -20.44
CA GLU A 75 -10.94 10.71 -20.73
C GLU A 75 -12.45 10.43 -20.69
N ASN A 76 -12.88 9.15 -20.69
CA ASN A 76 -14.29 8.74 -20.68
C ASN A 76 -14.55 7.46 -19.84
N ALA A 77 -13.68 7.15 -18.87
CA ALA A 77 -13.87 6.01 -17.97
C ALA A 77 -14.80 6.35 -16.80
#